data_AF-A0A7C4I9G1-F1
#
_entry.id   AF-A0A7C4I9G1-F1
#
_cell.length_a   1.000
_cell.length_b   1.000
_cell.length_c   1.000
_cell.angle_alpha   90.00
_cell.angle_beta   90.00
_cell.angle_gamma   90.00
#
_symmetry.space_group_name_H-M   'P 1'
#
loop_
_entity.id
_entity.type
_entity.pdbx_description
1 polymer ?
#
loop_
_entity_poly.entity_id
_entity_poly.type
_entity_poly.pdbx_seq_one_letter_code
_entity_poly.pdbx_strand_id
1 'polypeptide(L)'
;MNIAVTLRTARGRAAQQAALDAWIDARRAASDGRKLAVIAEGAFFELSCPPGVALARLAPGCVCCVGEVPLRTTLTRIVRSHRPAELLLLIAADEHLERVRRLLAEAGPGMRVTLLETDEARPR
;
A
#
# COMPACT_ATOMS: atom_id res chain seq x y z
N MET A 1 -4.62 10.03 13.81
CA MET A 1 -4.92 8.60 13.53
C MET A 1 -3.59 7.92 13.23
N ASN A 2 -3.27 6.83 13.93
CA ASN A 2 -2.05 6.07 13.62
C ASN A 2 -2.41 4.96 12.65
N ILE A 3 -1.66 4.82 11.56
CA ILE A 3 -1.82 3.72 10.63
C ILE A 3 -0.48 3.04 10.40
N ALA A 4 -0.51 1.72 10.50
CA ALA A 4 0.64 0.90 10.15
C ALA A 4 0.63 0.68 8.63
N VAL A 5 1.75 0.99 7.98
CA VAL A 5 1.92 0.84 6.54
C VAL A 5 3.03 -0.18 6.28
N THR A 6 2.72 -1.18 5.47
CA THR A 6 3.69 -2.12 4.90
C THR A 6 3.98 -1.71 3.47
N LEU A 7 5.26 -1.53 3.14
CA LEU A 7 5.71 -1.29 1.77
C LEU A 7 6.18 -2.62 1.18
N ARG A 8 5.75 -2.95 -0.04
CA ARG A 8 6.32 -4.07 -0.79
C ARG A 8 6.52 -3.69 -2.23
N THR A 9 7.66 -4.08 -2.79
CA THR A 9 7.86 -3.96 -4.23
C THR A 9 7.29 -5.21 -4.90
N ALA A 10 6.47 -5.04 -5.92
CA ALA A 10 5.85 -6.12 -6.67
C ALA A 10 5.40 -5.59 -8.03
N ARG A 11 5.97 -6.14 -9.11
CA ARG A 11 5.70 -5.71 -10.48
C ARG A 11 4.88 -6.74 -11.25
N GLY A 12 3.80 -6.27 -11.88
CA GLY A 12 2.94 -7.09 -12.72
C GLY A 12 1.94 -7.94 -11.94
N ARG A 13 1.01 -8.55 -12.67
CA ARG A 13 -0.20 -9.16 -12.10
C ARG A 13 0.09 -10.26 -11.08
N ALA A 14 0.91 -11.24 -11.46
CA ALA A 14 1.19 -12.39 -10.62
C ALA A 14 1.90 -12.00 -9.32
N ALA A 15 2.94 -11.16 -9.41
CA ALA A 15 3.69 -10.72 -8.23
C ALA A 15 2.85 -9.86 -7.28
N GLN A 16 2.06 -8.91 -7.82
CA GLN A 16 1.20 -8.07 -6.99
C GLN A 16 0.09 -8.87 -6.30
N GLN A 17 -0.52 -9.83 -7.00
CA GLN A 17 -1.53 -10.71 -6.40
C GLN A 17 -0.91 -11.58 -5.30
N ALA A 18 0.22 -12.24 -5.58
CA ALA A 18 0.89 -13.08 -4.59
C ALA A 18 1.33 -12.29 -3.34
N ALA A 19 1.84 -11.06 -3.52
CA ALA A 19 2.22 -10.19 -2.41
C ALA A 19 1.02 -9.73 -1.58
N LEU A 20 -0.11 -9.44 -2.23
CA LEU A 20 -1.38 -9.10 -1.59
C LEU A 20 -1.90 -10.29 -0.77
N ASP A 21 -1.99 -11.47 -1.39
CA ASP A 21 -2.53 -12.68 -0.75
C ASP A 21 -1.70 -13.06 0.48
N ALA A 22 -0.37 -13.11 0.32
CA ALA A 22 0.54 -13.43 1.42
C ALA A 22 0.44 -12.42 2.58
N TRP A 23 0.28 -11.13 2.27
CA TRP A 23 0.11 -10.11 3.31
C TRP A 23 -1.22 -10.27 4.04
N ILE A 24 -2.32 -10.50 3.32
CA ILE A 24 -3.64 -10.72 3.93
C ILE A 24 -3.64 -11.98 4.79
N ASP A 25 -3.10 -13.09 4.30
CA ASP A 25 -3.08 -14.35 5.03
C ASP A 25 -2.28 -14.25 6.33
N ALA A 26 -1.15 -13.55 6.31
CA ALA A 26 -0.38 -13.25 7.53
C ALA A 26 -1.19 -12.44 8.56
N ARG A 27 -2.02 -11.49 8.11
CA ARG A 27 -2.91 -10.71 9.00
C ARG A 27 -4.13 -11.48 9.48
N ARG A 28 -4.69 -12.37 8.64
CA ARG A 28 -5.81 -13.24 9.01
C ARG A 28 -5.40 -14.27 10.05
N ALA A 29 -4.21 -14.85 9.89
CA ALA A 29 -3.63 -15.74 10.89
C ALA A 29 -3.49 -15.05 12.27
N ALA A 30 -3.23 -13.74 12.27
CA ALA A 30 -3.19 -12.92 13.49
C ALA A 30 -4.58 -12.56 14.06
N SER A 31 -5.69 -12.97 13.43
CA SER A 31 -7.09 -13.03 13.93
C SER A 31 -7.59 -11.91 14.86
N ASP A 32 -7.70 -10.68 14.33
CA ASP A 32 -8.18 -9.53 15.12
C ASP A 32 -9.37 -8.75 14.50
N GLY A 33 -9.96 -9.21 13.39
CA GLY A 33 -11.06 -8.47 12.73
C GLY A 33 -10.69 -7.07 12.24
N ARG A 34 -9.39 -6.76 12.16
CA ARG A 34 -8.85 -5.46 11.73
C ARG A 34 -9.27 -5.17 10.30
N LYS A 35 -9.73 -3.93 10.05
CA LYS A 35 -9.99 -3.45 8.68
C LYS A 35 -8.66 -3.26 7.96
N LEU A 36 -8.51 -3.89 6.80
CA LEU A 36 -7.31 -3.81 5.99
C LEU A 36 -7.58 -2.94 4.76
N ALA A 37 -6.54 -2.28 4.28
CA ALA A 37 -6.57 -1.60 3.00
C ALA A 37 -5.31 -1.90 2.17
N VAL A 38 -5.45 -1.84 0.86
CA VAL A 38 -4.38 -2.02 -0.11
C VAL A 38 -4.38 -0.85 -1.08
N ILE A 39 -3.21 -0.29 -1.34
CA ILE A 39 -2.97 0.63 -2.44
C ILE A 39 -1.97 -0.05 -3.37
N ALA A 40 -2.29 -0.16 -4.65
CA ALA A 40 -1.40 -0.76 -5.63
C ALA A 40 -1.03 0.21 -6.76
N GLU A 41 0.26 0.46 -6.94
CA GLU A 41 0.79 1.22 -8.06
C GLU A 41 0.89 0.34 -9.31
N GLY A 42 0.48 0.85 -10.48
CA GLY A 42 0.66 0.18 -11.77
C GLY A 42 -0.24 -1.05 -11.97
N ALA A 43 -1.23 -1.25 -11.10
CA ALA A 43 -2.18 -2.36 -11.17
C ALA A 43 -3.30 -2.11 -12.21
N PHE A 44 -2.94 -2.06 -13.50
CA PHE A 44 -3.90 -1.94 -14.61
C PHE A 44 -4.68 -3.22 -14.92
N PHE A 45 -4.61 -4.20 -14.04
CA PHE A 45 -5.27 -5.49 -14.11
C PHE A 45 -6.09 -5.70 -12.85
N GLU A 46 -7.01 -6.65 -12.86
CA GLU A 46 -7.78 -6.99 -11.66
C GLU A 46 -6.90 -7.67 -10.61
N LEU A 47 -6.91 -7.10 -9.42
CA LEU A 47 -6.43 -7.74 -8.19
C LEU A 47 -7.64 -8.30 -7.45
N SER A 48 -7.58 -9.58 -7.10
CA SER A 48 -8.57 -10.23 -6.26
C SER A 48 -8.32 -9.82 -4.81
N CYS A 49 -9.32 -9.19 -4.20
CA CYS A 49 -9.26 -8.78 -2.80
C CYS A 49 -10.47 -9.38 -2.07
N PRO A 50 -10.28 -9.98 -0.88
CA PRO A 50 -11.39 -10.54 -0.15
C PRO A 50 -12.40 -9.46 0.29
N PRO A 51 -13.66 -9.86 0.55
CA PRO A 51 -14.67 -8.95 1.08
C PRO A 51 -14.17 -8.27 2.37
N GLY A 52 -14.41 -6.95 2.47
CA GLY A 52 -14.02 -6.15 3.64
C GLY A 52 -12.61 -5.56 3.59
N VAL A 53 -11.81 -5.85 2.56
CA VAL A 53 -10.52 -5.19 2.31
C VAL A 53 -10.71 -4.09 1.26
N ALA A 54 -10.34 -2.86 1.61
CA ALA A 54 -10.43 -1.73 0.68
C ALA A 54 -9.25 -1.74 -0.29
N LEU A 55 -9.49 -1.60 -1.60
CA LEU A 55 -8.44 -1.52 -2.62
C LEU A 55 -8.52 -0.18 -3.35
N ALA A 56 -7.43 0.57 -3.39
CA ALA A 56 -7.23 1.66 -4.35
C ALA A 56 -6.05 1.39 -5.26
N ARG A 57 -6.06 2.06 -6.41
CA ARG A 57 -5.04 1.91 -7.44
C ARG A 57 -4.44 3.26 -7.77
N LEU A 58 -3.13 3.26 -7.99
CA LEU A 58 -2.39 4.40 -8.50
C LEU A 58 -1.89 4.05 -9.89
N ALA A 59 -1.97 5.01 -10.82
CA ALA A 59 -1.31 4.87 -12.10
C ALA A 59 0.23 4.82 -11.89
N PRO A 60 0.97 4.12 -12.76
CA PRO A 60 2.42 4.04 -12.68
C PRO A 60 3.02 5.42 -12.84
N GLY A 61 4.07 5.70 -12.08
CA GLY A 61 4.74 6.98 -12.14
C GLY A 61 3.96 8.14 -11.53
N CYS A 62 2.75 7.93 -10.99
CA CYS A 62 2.11 8.94 -10.13
C CYS A 62 2.92 9.21 -8.86
N VAL A 63 3.75 8.26 -8.45
CA VAL A 63 4.65 8.39 -7.32
C VAL A 63 5.91 9.18 -7.70
N CYS A 64 6.36 9.12 -8.96
CA CYS A 64 7.66 9.66 -9.40
C CYS A 64 7.63 10.81 -10.44
N CYS A 65 6.54 11.02 -11.18
CA CYS A 65 6.47 11.96 -12.31
C CYS A 65 5.56 13.19 -12.06
N VAL A 66 4.37 13.01 -11.46
CA VAL A 66 3.32 14.07 -11.34
C VAL A 66 3.08 14.53 -9.89
N GLY A 67 3.93 14.08 -8.97
CA GLY A 67 4.03 14.66 -7.64
C GLY A 67 3.33 13.83 -6.58
N GLU A 68 3.80 14.05 -5.37
CA GLU A 68 3.40 13.49 -4.08
C GLU A 68 1.89 13.46 -3.79
N VAL A 69 1.13 14.30 -4.51
CA VAL A 69 -0.27 14.61 -4.25
C VAL A 69 -1.22 13.44 -4.48
N PRO A 70 -1.18 12.65 -5.57
CA PRO A 70 -2.09 11.52 -5.77
C PRO A 70 -1.86 10.43 -4.73
N LEU A 71 -0.61 10.14 -4.35
CA LEU A 71 -0.32 9.18 -3.27
C LEU A 71 -0.88 9.69 -1.93
N ARG A 72 -0.55 10.93 -1.55
CA ARG A 72 -1.03 11.54 -0.28
C ARG A 72 -2.56 11.62 -0.24
N THR A 73 -3.20 11.99 -1.35
CA THR A 73 -4.66 12.11 -1.44
C THR A 73 -5.32 10.74 -1.39
N THR A 74 -4.78 9.75 -2.11
CA THR A 74 -5.31 8.38 -2.10
C THR A 74 -5.18 7.76 -0.72
N LEU A 75 -4.00 7.90 -0.10
CA LEU A 75 -3.74 7.46 1.26
C LEU A 75 -4.72 8.13 2.24
N THR A 76 -4.79 9.46 2.22
CA THR A 76 -5.68 10.23 3.11
C THR A 76 -7.14 9.81 2.91
N ARG A 77 -7.58 9.63 1.66
CA ARG A 77 -8.95 9.24 1.32
C ARG A 77 -9.27 7.85 1.82
N ILE A 78 -8.40 6.86 1.59
CA ILE A 78 -8.59 5.50 2.11
C ILE A 78 -8.64 5.51 3.63
N VAL A 79 -7.68 6.20 4.25
CA VAL A 79 -7.52 6.24 5.70
C VAL A 79 -8.75 6.87 6.35
N ARG A 80 -9.28 7.96 5.78
CA ARG A 80 -10.50 8.61 6.29
C ARG A 80 -11.78 7.81 6.01
N SER A 81 -11.90 7.22 4.82
CA SER A 81 -13.15 6.57 4.38
C SER A 81 -13.33 5.18 5.00
N HIS A 82 -12.25 4.41 5.11
CA HIS A 82 -12.31 3.02 5.56
C HIS A 82 -11.80 2.81 6.99
N ARG A 83 -11.05 3.79 7.53
CA ARG A 83 -10.33 3.69 8.82
C ARG A 83 -9.67 2.32 9.02
N PRO A 84 -8.80 1.91 8.08
CA PRO A 84 -8.07 0.65 8.20
C PRO A 84 -7.08 0.73 9.37
N ALA A 85 -6.87 -0.40 10.04
CA ALA A 85 -5.83 -0.53 11.06
C ALA A 85 -4.44 -0.67 10.42
N GLU A 86 -4.38 -1.37 9.29
CA GLU A 86 -3.15 -1.60 8.52
C GLU A 86 -3.39 -1.40 7.03
N LEU A 87 -2.35 -0.92 6.34
CA LEU A 87 -2.36 -0.68 4.91
C LEU A 87 -1.15 -1.31 4.24
N LEU A 88 -1.39 -2.04 3.16
CA LEU A 88 -0.35 -2.48 2.24
C LEU A 88 -0.24 -1.49 1.08
N LEU A 89 0.98 -1.07 0.76
CA LEU A 89 1.27 -0.27 -0.42
C LEU A 89 2.22 -1.07 -1.32
N LEU A 90 1.66 -1.56 -2.44
CA LEU A 90 2.39 -2.27 -3.48
C LEU A 90 2.98 -1.27 -4.47
N ILE A 91 4.30 -1.31 -4.62
CA ILE A 91 5.08 -0.41 -5.48
C ILE A 91 5.62 -1.20 -6.67
N ALA A 92 5.43 -0.68 -7.87
CA ALA A 92 5.77 -1.43 -9.10
C ALA A 92 7.26 -1.38 -9.47
N ALA A 93 8.03 -0.46 -8.88
CA ALA A 93 9.41 -0.17 -9.24
C ALA A 93 10.20 0.29 -8.01
N ASP A 94 11.41 -0.23 -7.83
CA ASP A 94 12.25 0.04 -6.66
C ASP A 94 12.67 1.52 -6.61
N GLU A 95 12.80 2.18 -7.78
CA GLU A 95 13.11 3.61 -7.89
C GLU A 95 12.04 4.49 -7.23
N HIS A 96 10.80 3.99 -7.08
CA HIS A 96 9.71 4.71 -6.42
C HIS A 96 9.72 4.49 -4.91
N LEU A 97 10.33 3.42 -4.42
CA LEU A 97 10.26 3.00 -3.02
C LEU A 97 10.86 4.06 -2.08
N GLU A 98 12.04 4.57 -2.39
CA GLU A 98 12.71 5.60 -1.59
C GLU A 98 11.89 6.89 -1.50
N ARG A 99 11.23 7.26 -2.60
CA ARG A 99 10.37 8.44 -2.62
C ARG A 99 9.12 8.23 -1.78
N VAL A 100 8.50 7.06 -1.86
CA VAL A 100 7.34 6.68 -1.02
C VAL A 100 7.71 6.71 0.46
N ARG A 101 8.89 6.20 0.82
CA ARG A 101 9.38 6.22 2.21
C ARG A 101 9.48 7.64 2.74
N ARG A 102 10.11 8.55 1.99
CA ARG A 102 10.19 9.98 2.36
C ARG A 102 8.80 10.60 2.50
N LEU A 103 7.91 10.31 1.55
CA LEU A 103 6.54 10.80 1.56
C LEU A 103 5.73 10.37 2.78
N LEU A 104 5.90 9.13 3.20
CA LEU A 104 5.23 8.59 4.39
C LEU A 104 5.85 9.13 5.68
N ALA A 105 7.16 9.39 5.70
CA ALA A 105 7.82 10.04 6.82
C ALA A 105 7.35 11.49 7.01
N GLU A 106 7.04 12.18 5.90
CA GLU A 106 6.51 13.56 5.88
C GLU A 106 4.97 13.64 5.95
N ALA A 107 4.31 12.55 6.36
CA ALA A 107 2.86 12.52 6.51
C ALA A 107 2.40 13.67 7.44
N GLY A 108 1.47 14.48 6.93
CA GLY A 108 1.10 15.74 7.56
C GLY A 108 0.43 15.63 8.94
N PRO A 109 0.25 16.77 9.64
CA PRO A 109 -0.32 16.80 10.99
C PRO A 109 -1.74 16.23 10.98
N GLY A 110 -1.89 15.03 11.56
CA GLY A 110 -3.18 14.31 11.67
C GLY A 110 -3.11 12.82 11.31
N MET A 111 -2.08 12.42 10.56
CA MET A 111 -1.84 11.02 10.18
C MET A 111 -0.42 10.63 10.56
N ARG A 112 -0.28 9.74 11.54
CA ARG A 112 1.00 9.11 11.86
C ARG A 112 1.09 7.81 11.08
N VAL A 113 2.15 7.69 10.29
CA VAL A 113 2.45 6.47 9.54
C VAL A 113 3.58 5.74 10.28
N THR A 114 3.33 4.48 10.64
CA THR A 114 4.37 3.58 11.14
C THR A 114 4.73 2.62 10.02
N LEU A 115 5.97 2.66 9.54
CA LEU A 115 6.46 1.69 8.57
C LEU A 115 6.77 0.39 9.32
N LEU A 116 6.03 -0.68 9.03
CA LEU A 116 6.20 -1.97 9.72
C LEU A 116 7.27 -2.84 9.06
N GLU A 117 7.20 -2.95 7.73
CA GLU A 117 8.08 -3.82 6.94
C GLU A 117 8.26 -3.18 5.57
N THR A 118 9.48 -3.25 5.03
CA THR A 118 9.70 -3.08 3.60
C THR A 118 10.28 -4.35 3.05
N ASP A 119 9.48 -5.09 2.28
CA ASP A 119 9.98 -6.25 1.56
C ASP A 119 10.28 -5.79 0.13
N GLU A 120 11.56 -5.67 -0.19
CA GLU A 120 11.99 -5.63 -1.58
C GLU A 120 11.81 -7.05 -2.09
N ALA A 121 10.69 -7.35 -2.77
CA ALA A 121 10.48 -8.67 -3.34
C ALA A 121 11.47 -8.79 -4.50
N ARG A 122 12.69 -9.20 -4.17
CA ARG A 122 13.82 -9.34 -5.08
C ARG A 122 13.37 -10.14 -6.30
N PRO A 123 13.19 -9.51 -7.47
CA PRO A 123 13.01 -10.27 -8.69
C PRO A 123 14.41 -10.77 -9.08
N ARG A 124 14.60 -12.09 -9.10
CA ARG A 124 15.69 -12.70 -9.86
C ARG A 124 15.25 -12.90 -11.29
#